data_AF-A0A8S2WAH5-F1
#
_entry.id   AF-A0A8S2WAH5-F1
#
_cell.length_a   1.000
_cell.length_b   1.000
_cell.length_c   1.000
_cell.angle_alpha   90.00
_cell.angle_beta   90.00
_cell.angle_gamma   90.00
#
_symmetry.space_group_name_H-M   'P 1'
#
loop_
_entity.id
_entity.type
_entity.pdbx_description
1 polymer ?
#
loop_
_entity_poly.entity_id
_entity_poly.type
_entity_poly.pdbx_seq_one_letter_code
_entity_poly.pdbx_strand_id
1 'polypeptide(L)' 'HEDIKSGYSIKFTFDKNPYFENDSIVKEYSVTESSETQCKSTPIRWKNVC' A
#
# COMPACT_ATOMS: atom_id res chain seq x y z
N HIS A 1 -19.83 -9.24 14.80
CA HIS A 1 -19.09 -9.80 13.65
C HIS A 1 -18.42 -8.59 13.04
N GLU A 2 -17.10 -8.42 13.16
CA GLU A 2 -16.43 -7.24 12.61
C GLU A 2 -16.62 -7.24 11.09
N ASP A 3 -17.38 -6.26 10.62
CA ASP A 3 -17.66 -6.08 9.21
C ASP A 3 -16.35 -5.89 8.44
N ILE A 4 -16.07 -6.79 7.51
CA ILE A 4 -15.03 -6.63 6.46
C ILE A 4 -15.24 -5.35 5.61
N LYS A 5 -16.34 -4.61 5.85
CA LYS A 5 -16.63 -3.28 5.30
C LYS A 5 -15.60 -2.21 5.69
N SER A 6 -14.81 -2.41 6.74
CA SER A 6 -13.83 -1.41 7.21
C SER A 6 -12.53 -1.34 6.38
N GLY A 7 -12.38 -2.18 5.34
CA GLY A 7 -11.18 -2.19 4.53
C GLY A 7 -9.99 -2.91 5.20
N TYR A 8 -8.91 -3.10 4.46
CA TYR A 8 -7.69 -3.76 4.95
C TYR A 8 -6.45 -3.13 4.32
N SER A 9 -5.30 -3.27 4.99
CA SER A 9 -4.02 -2.84 4.46
C SER A 9 -3.02 -3.99 4.40
N ILE A 10 -2.21 -3.99 3.35
CA ILE A 10 -1.09 -4.90 3.17
C ILE A 10 0.18 -4.06 3.26
N LYS A 11 1.04 -4.36 4.23
CA LYS A 11 2.34 -3.69 4.41
C LYS A 11 3.47 -4.64 4.02
N PHE A 12 4.24 -4.23 3.03
CA PHE A 12 5.51 -4.84 2.67
C PHE A 12 6.62 -4.05 3.34
N THR A 13 7.50 -4.74 4.07
CA THR A 13 8.65 -4.13 4.74
C THR A 13 9.91 -4.65 4.06
N PHE A 14 10.84 -3.75 3.76
CA PHE A 14 12.05 -4.07 3.01
C PHE A 14 13.27 -3.61 3.79
N ASP A 15 14.32 -4.43 3.73
CA ASP A 15 15.65 -3.94 4.05
C ASP A 15 16.17 -3.02 2.94
N LYS A 16 17.26 -2.31 3.25
CA LYS A 16 17.93 -1.45 2.28
C LYS A 16 18.29 -2.25 1.02
N ASN A 17 17.85 -1.75 -0.12
CA ASN A 17 18.04 -2.39 -1.43
C ASN A 17 18.46 -1.35 -2.49
N PRO A 18 19.02 -1.77 -3.64
CA PRO A 18 19.53 -0.85 -4.66
C PRO A 18 18.43 -0.25 -5.57
N TYR A 19 17.18 -0.70 -5.45
CA TYR A 19 16.13 -0.38 -6.43
C TYR A 19 15.28 0.84 -6.04
N PHE A 20 14.91 0.94 -4.76
CA PHE A 20 14.06 2.01 -4.26
C PHE A 20 14.43 2.42 -2.83
N GLU A 21 13.96 3.59 -2.42
CA GLU A 21 14.24 4.18 -1.09
C GLU A 21 13.18 3.89 -0.04
N ASN A 22 12.07 3.24 -0.40
CA ASN A 22 11.00 2.93 0.55
C ASN A 22 11.42 1.79 1.49
N ASP A 23 11.44 2.05 2.79
CA ASP A 23 11.57 1.00 3.83
C ASP A 23 10.29 0.16 3.95
N SER A 24 9.14 0.74 3.58
CA SER A 24 7.90 0.00 3.46
C SER A 24 7.00 0.56 2.35
N ILE A 25 6.24 -0.35 1.74
CA ILE A 25 5.21 -0.05 0.75
C ILE A 25 3.89 -0.58 1.33
N VAL A 26 2.91 0.30 1.46
CA VAL A 26 1.58 -0.04 1.96
C VAL A 26 0.58 0.05 0.81
N LYS A 27 -0.27 -0.95 0.70
CA LYS A 27 -1.46 -0.92 -0.16
C LYS A 27 -2.70 -1.02 0.72
N GLU A 28 -3.50 0.02 0.70
CA GLU A 28 -4.72 0.14 1.50
C GLU A 28 -5.94 -0.03 0.59
N TYR A 29 -6.89 -0.84 1.05
CA TYR A 29 -8.17 -1.07 0.42
C TYR A 29 -9.26 -0.58 1.36
N SER A 30 -10.19 0.21 0.86
CA SER A 30 -11.34 0.71 1.62
C SER A 30 -12.61 0.47 0.83
N VAL A 31 -13.65 -0.03 1.49
CA VAL A 31 -14.97 -0.19 0.88
C VAL A 31 -15.81 1.01 1.29
N THR A 32 -16.30 1.77 0.31
CA THR A 32 -17.16 2.94 0.56
C THR A 32 -18.61 2.50 0.76
N GLU A 33 -19.44 3.39 1.30
CA GLU A 33 -20.89 3.15 1.43
C GLU A 33 -21.58 2.88 0.09
N SER A 34 -21.03 3.43 -1.01
CA SER A 34 -21.47 3.14 -2.39
C SER A 34 -21.14 1.72 -2.87
N SER A 35 -20.57 0.86 -2.02
CA SER A 35 -20.04 -0.46 -2.38
C SER A 35 -18.91 -0.41 -3.41
N GLU A 36 -18.29 0.76 -3.62
CA GLU A 36 -17.10 0.90 -4.44
C GLU A 36 -15.86 0.56 -3.61
N THR A 37 -14.91 -0.13 -4.23
CA THR A 37 -13.62 -0.41 -3.60
C THR A 37 -12.63 0.66 -4.04
N GLN A 38 -12.14 1.44 -3.07
CA GLN A 38 -11.03 2.36 -3.29
C GLN A 38 -9.72 1.69 -2.88
N CYS A 39 -8.64 1.98 -3.62
CA CYS A 39 -7.31 1.57 -3.23
C CYS A 39 -6.33 2.74 -3.25
N LYS A 40 -5.43 2.78 -2.27
CA LYS A 40 -4.33 3.73 -2.18
C LYS A 40 -3.03 2.93 -2.01
N SER A 41 -1.96 3.42 -2.62
CA SER A 41 -0.65 2.77 -2.55
C SER A 41 0.43 3.80 -2.26
N THR A 42 1.43 3.42 -1.45
CA THR A 42 2.62 4.23 -1.25
C THR A 42 3.34 4.43 -2.60
N PRO A 43 3.61 5.67 -3.03
CA PRO A 43 4.42 5.92 -4.22
C PRO A 43 5.82 5.34 -4.05
N ILE A 44 6.29 4.61 -5.05
CA ILE A 44 7.63 4.00 -5.04
C ILE A 44 8.64 5.06 -5.47
N ARG A 45 9.61 5.35 -4.60
CA ARG A 45 10.75 6.23 -4.87
C ARG A 45 11.88 5.40 -5.47
N TRP A 46 11.82 5.23 -6.79
CA TRP A 46 12.84 4.53 -7.55
C TRP A 46 14.16 5.28 -7.47
N LYS A 47 15.24 4.52 -7.29
CA LYS A 47 16.60 5.04 -7.44
C LYS A 47 16.90 5.11 -8.92
N ASN A 48 17.41 6.26 -9.37
CA ASN A 48 17.94 6.36 -10.73
C ASN A 48 19.20 5.52 -10.83
N VAL A 49 19.09 4.38 -11.52
CA VAL A 49 20.25 3.65 -12.01
C VAL A 49 20.66 4.30 -13.32
N CYS A 50 21.78 5.04 -13.27
CA CYS A 50 22.47 5.51 -14.47
C CYS A 50 23.09 4.32 -15.22
#